data_AF-A0A3S3A377-F1
#
_entry.id   AF-A0A3S3A377-F1
#
_cell.length_a   1.000
_cell.length_b   1.000
_cell.length_c   1.000
_cell.angle_alpha   90.00
_cell.angle_beta   90.00
_cell.angle_gamma   90.00
#
_symmetry.space_group_name_H-M   'P 1'
#
loop_
_entity.id
_entity.type
_entity.pdbx_description
1 polymer ?
#
loop_
_entity_poly.entity_id
_entity_poly.type
_entity_poly.pdbx_seq_one_letter_code
_entity_poly.pdbx_strand_id
1 'polypeptide(L)'
;MRDVQPNQEPLMGVLRDDPALAAQLRKSVQVLAEKSPDPAMRGMLLEVLAGSRSLRDVVTTTNFAEVFRPYTEAAVAEAAQMTEDEKEALAAEGRRRIDAEYEAARSAAARRASPIHGDDDEYFRNRGSILDSGW
;
A
#
# COMPACT_ATOMS: atom_id res chain seq x y z
N MET A 1 11.10 9.64 23.72
CA MET A 1 10.79 8.28 23.21
C MET A 1 9.59 8.43 22.30
N ARG A 2 9.71 8.07 21.03
CA ARG A 2 8.65 8.28 20.02
C ARG A 2 7.90 6.96 19.90
N ASP A 3 6.64 6.94 20.34
CA ASP A 3 5.74 5.80 20.17
C ASP A 3 5.57 5.51 18.66
N VAL A 4 6.29 4.51 18.17
CA VAL A 4 6.04 3.92 16.86
C VAL A 4 4.79 3.07 17.02
N GLN A 5 3.67 3.55 16.48
CA GLN A 5 2.46 2.74 16.39
C GLN A 5 2.80 1.47 15.60
N PRO A 6 2.60 0.26 16.15
CA PRO A 6 3.01 -1.01 15.54
C PRO A 6 2.25 -1.34 14.23
N ASN A 7 1.34 -0.47 13.80
CA ASN A 7 0.47 -0.67 12.64
C ASN A 7 0.90 0.13 11.39
N GLN A 8 2.07 0.77 11.40
CA GLN A 8 2.57 1.57 10.27
C GLN A 8 3.79 0.99 9.55
N GLU A 9 4.38 -0.10 10.04
CA GLU A 9 5.50 -0.70 9.31
C GLU A 9 5.00 -1.41 8.04
N PRO A 10 5.69 -1.18 6.90
CA PRO A 10 5.34 -1.82 5.65
C PRO A 10 5.58 -3.33 5.75
N LEU A 11 4.64 -4.12 5.22
CA LEU A 11 4.75 -5.60 5.21
C LEU A 11 5.99 -6.10 4.46
N MET A 12 6.55 -5.27 3.58
CA MET A 12 7.83 -5.50 2.94
C MET A 12 8.73 -4.27 3.12
N GLY A 13 9.95 -4.50 3.61
CA GLY A 13 10.91 -3.41 3.86
C GLY A 13 11.27 -2.59 2.61
N VAL A 14 11.16 -3.18 1.41
CA VAL A 14 11.39 -2.48 0.13
C VAL A 14 10.36 -1.38 -0.15
N LEU A 15 9.18 -1.44 0.48
CA LEU A 15 8.10 -0.46 0.30
C LEU A 15 8.18 0.69 1.31
N ARG A 16 9.28 0.81 2.07
CA ARG A 16 9.44 1.87 3.08
C ARG A 16 9.38 3.27 2.45
N ASP A 17 9.88 3.41 1.22
CA ASP A 17 9.90 4.69 0.49
C ASP A 17 8.64 4.90 -0.39
N ASP A 18 7.75 3.91 -0.47
CA ASP A 18 6.46 4.01 -1.17
C ASP A 18 5.30 3.67 -0.23
N PRO A 19 4.88 4.63 0.62
CA PRO A 19 3.82 4.41 1.61
C PRO A 19 2.46 4.13 0.97
N ALA A 20 2.22 4.57 -0.27
CA ALA A 20 0.98 4.29 -0.99
C ALA A 20 0.93 2.82 -1.40
N LEU A 21 2.01 2.30 -1.98
CA LEU A 21 2.11 0.89 -2.35
C LEU A 21 2.16 -0.02 -1.12
N ALA A 22 2.78 0.42 -0.03
CA ALA A 22 2.75 -0.30 1.25
C ALA A 22 1.33 -0.43 1.82
N ALA A 23 0.55 0.66 1.79
CA ALA A 23 -0.84 0.66 2.22
C ALA A 23 -1.71 -0.24 1.33
N GLN A 24 -1.49 -0.18 0.02
CA GLN A 24 -2.18 -1.01 -0.95
C GLN A 24 -1.90 -2.50 -0.71
N LEU A 25 -0.62 -2.88 -0.56
CA LEU A 25 -0.25 -4.25 -0.28
C LEU A 25 -0.92 -4.77 1.00
N ARG A 26 -0.90 -3.96 2.07
CA ARG A 26 -1.55 -4.32 3.34
C ARG A 26 -3.06 -4.54 3.15
N LYS A 27 -3.73 -3.66 2.41
CA LYS A 27 -5.14 -3.82 2.07
C LYS A 27 -5.40 -5.09 1.26
N SER A 28 -4.54 -5.42 0.29
CA SER A 28 -4.66 -6.67 -0.47
C SER A 28 -4.54 -7.90 0.42
N VAL A 29 -3.56 -7.95 1.32
CA VAL A 29 -3.38 -9.05 2.29
C VAL A 29 -4.60 -9.18 3.21
N GLN A 30 -5.18 -8.06 3.63
CA GLN A 30 -6.42 -8.05 4.42
C GLN A 30 -7.59 -8.68 3.64
N VAL A 31 -7.81 -8.29 2.39
CA VAL A 31 -8.88 -8.87 1.54
C VAL A 31 -8.66 -10.37 1.33
N LEU A 32 -7.41 -10.79 1.11
CA LEU A 32 -7.05 -12.20 0.99
C LEU A 32 -7.38 -12.96 2.29
N ALA A 33 -7.06 -12.42 3.46
CA ALA A 33 -7.38 -13.05 4.74
C ALA A 33 -8.89 -13.16 4.99
N GLU A 34 -9.65 -12.11 4.63
CA GLU A 34 -11.11 -12.06 4.79
C GLU A 34 -11.83 -13.03 3.85
N LYS A 35 -11.33 -13.18 2.62
CA LYS A 35 -11.93 -14.03 1.59
C LYS A 35 -11.34 -15.43 1.51
N SER A 36 -10.28 -15.73 2.26
CA SER A 36 -9.66 -17.06 2.27
C SER A 36 -10.61 -18.10 2.87
N PRO A 37 -10.98 -19.15 2.12
CA PRO A 37 -11.78 -20.24 2.66
C PRO A 37 -10.94 -21.28 3.40
N ASP A 38 -9.61 -21.27 3.23
CA ASP A 38 -8.69 -22.08 4.04
C ASP A 38 -8.39 -21.37 5.38
N PRO A 39 -8.78 -21.97 6.53
CA PRO A 39 -8.49 -21.41 7.85
C PRO A 39 -7.00 -21.29 8.16
N ALA A 40 -6.17 -22.21 7.64
CA ALA A 40 -4.72 -22.20 7.87
C ALA A 40 -4.08 -21.01 7.14
N MET A 41 -4.40 -20.82 5.86
CA MET A 41 -4.00 -19.63 5.10
C MET A 41 -4.48 -18.33 5.75
N ARG A 42 -5.74 -18.27 6.20
CA ARG A 42 -6.27 -17.10 6.90
C ARG A 42 -5.45 -16.76 8.15
N GLY A 43 -5.12 -17.77 8.97
CA GLY A 43 -4.28 -17.59 10.15
C GLY A 43 -2.92 -16.98 9.81
N MET A 44 -2.24 -17.54 8.80
CA MET A 44 -0.93 -17.04 8.36
C MET A 44 -0.98 -15.59 7.85
N LEU A 45 -2.02 -15.22 7.10
CA LEU A 45 -2.18 -13.84 6.61
C LEU A 45 -2.48 -12.86 7.75
N LEU A 46 -3.23 -13.28 8.77
CA LEU A 46 -3.46 -12.48 9.97
C LEU A 46 -2.19 -12.29 10.80
N GLU A 47 -1.34 -13.30 10.91
CA GLU A 47 0.00 -13.18 11.53
C GLU A 47 0.88 -12.17 10.79
N VAL A 48 0.82 -12.15 9.45
CA VAL A 48 1.53 -11.15 8.63
C VAL A 48 1.01 -9.74 8.90
N LEU A 49 -0.32 -9.55 8.95
CA LEU A 49 -0.93 -8.24 9.24
C LEU A 49 -0.61 -7.75 10.66
N ALA A 50 -0.50 -8.67 11.61
CA ALA A 50 -0.10 -8.41 12.99
C ALA A 50 1.41 -8.13 13.15
N GLY A 51 2.21 -8.37 12.12
CA GLY A 51 3.66 -8.23 12.16
C GLY A 51 4.38 -9.34 12.92
N SER A 52 3.67 -10.40 13.35
CA SER A 52 4.28 -11.57 14.00
C SER A 52 4.94 -12.52 13.01
N ARG A 53 4.68 -12.34 11.70
CA ARG A 53 5.27 -13.13 10.62
C ARG A 53 5.58 -12.27 9.40
N SER A 54 6.64 -12.62 8.68
CA SER A 54 6.98 -11.97 7.41
C SER A 54 6.14 -12.54 6.27
N LEU A 55 5.74 -11.68 5.32
CA LEU A 55 5.08 -12.11 4.08
C LEU A 55 5.98 -13.08 3.28
N ARG A 56 7.31 -12.91 3.31
CA ARG A 56 8.25 -13.85 2.66
C ARG A 56 8.17 -15.25 3.26
N ASP A 57 8.06 -15.35 4.59
CA ASP A 57 8.03 -16.64 5.28
C ASP A 57 6.75 -17.42 4.94
N VAL A 58 5.62 -16.71 4.76
CA VAL A 58 4.37 -17.36 4.32
C VAL A 58 4.51 -17.96 2.92
N VAL A 59 5.14 -17.23 1.99
CA VAL A 59 5.36 -17.70 0.62
C VAL A 59 6.32 -18.88 0.55
N THR A 60 7.36 -18.91 1.39
CA THR A 60 8.36 -19.99 1.37
C THR A 60 7.95 -21.23 2.16
N THR A 61 7.10 -21.09 3.19
CA THR A 61 6.65 -22.20 4.03
C THR A 61 5.40 -22.89 3.49
N THR A 62 4.56 -22.14 2.78
CA THR A 62 3.32 -22.67 2.21
C THR A 62 3.57 -23.16 0.79
N ASN A 63 2.89 -24.23 0.36
CA ASN A 63 2.76 -24.50 -1.07
C ASN A 63 1.75 -23.51 -1.69
N PHE A 64 2.14 -22.24 -1.68
CA PHE A 64 1.29 -21.11 -2.04
C PHE A 64 0.67 -21.30 -3.42
N ALA A 65 1.44 -21.80 -4.39
CA ALA A 65 0.95 -22.08 -5.73
C ALA A 65 -0.20 -23.10 -5.74
N GLU A 66 -0.07 -24.22 -5.03
CA GLU A 66 -1.12 -25.25 -4.98
C GLU A 66 -2.38 -24.76 -4.26
N VAL A 67 -2.24 -23.95 -3.21
CA VAL A 67 -3.41 -23.39 -2.50
C VAL A 67 -4.19 -22.42 -3.37
N PHE A 68 -3.51 -21.63 -4.22
CA PHE A 68 -4.15 -20.66 -5.11
C PHE A 68 -4.59 -21.24 -6.46
N ARG A 69 -4.16 -22.45 -6.80
CA ARG A 69 -4.43 -23.11 -8.08
C ARG A 69 -5.92 -23.23 -8.41
N PRO A 70 -6.82 -23.66 -7.51
CA PRO A 70 -8.24 -23.79 -7.83
C PRO A 70 -8.90 -22.43 -8.17
N TYR A 71 -8.47 -21.35 -7.52
CA TYR A 71 -9.02 -20.01 -7.75
C TYR A 71 -8.53 -19.41 -9.06
N THR A 72 -7.27 -19.65 -9.39
CA THR A 72 -6.70 -19.20 -10.67
C THR A 72 -7.31 -19.97 -11.84
N GLU A 73 -7.51 -21.28 -11.71
CA GLU A 73 -8.20 -22.07 -12.73
C GLU A 73 -9.66 -21.61 -12.94
N ALA A 74 -10.40 -21.31 -11.86
CA ALA A 74 -11.76 -20.78 -11.96
C ALA A 74 -11.79 -19.39 -12.63
N ALA A 75 -10.90 -18.48 -12.23
CA ALA A 75 -10.82 -17.15 -12.82
C ALA A 75 -10.42 -17.18 -14.30
N VAL A 76 -9.52 -18.09 -14.69
CA VAL A 76 -9.13 -18.29 -16.10
C VAL A 76 -10.30 -18.84 -16.91
N ALA A 77 -11.07 -19.80 -16.36
CA ALA A 77 -12.23 -20.35 -17.04
C ALA A 77 -13.33 -19.29 -17.25
N GLU A 78 -13.56 -18.42 -16.27
CA GLU A 78 -14.47 -17.28 -16.37
C GLU A 78 -13.98 -16.29 -17.43
N ALA A 79 -12.71 -15.87 -17.37
CA ALA A 79 -12.13 -14.94 -18.32
C ALA A 79 -12.11 -15.48 -19.76
N ALA A 80 -11.99 -16.79 -19.95
CA ALA A 80 -12.05 -17.44 -21.26
C ALA A 80 -13.44 -17.36 -21.89
N GLN A 81 -14.51 -17.23 -21.09
CA GLN A 81 -15.89 -17.11 -21.55
C GLN A 81 -16.30 -15.66 -21.86
N MET A 82 -15.50 -14.68 -21.41
CA MET A 82 -15.77 -13.27 -21.66
C MET A 82 -15.47 -12.89 -23.12
N THR A 83 -16.36 -12.09 -23.70
CA THR A 83 -16.13 -11.39 -24.96
C THR A 83 -15.03 -10.34 -24.80
N GLU A 84 -14.49 -9.86 -25.94
CA GLU A 84 -13.44 -8.83 -25.90
C GLU A 84 -13.93 -7.52 -25.29
N ASP A 85 -15.18 -7.14 -25.55
CA ASP A 85 -15.80 -5.95 -24.97
C ASP A 85 -15.96 -6.07 -23.45
N GLU A 86 -16.34 -7.25 -22.95
CA GLU A 86 -16.44 -7.51 -21.51
C GLU A 86 -15.07 -7.48 -20.83
N LYS A 87 -14.03 -8.01 -21.48
CA LYS A 87 -12.65 -7.94 -20.98
C LYS A 87 -12.15 -6.50 -20.92
N GLU A 88 -12.40 -5.70 -21.97
CA GLU A 88 -12.00 -4.29 -21.99
C GLU A 88 -12.76 -3.48 -20.93
N ALA A 89 -14.06 -3.74 -20.75
CA ALA A 89 -14.86 -3.13 -19.69
C ALA A 89 -14.30 -3.46 -18.29
N LEU A 90 -13.96 -4.72 -18.05
CA LEU A 90 -13.35 -5.18 -16.79
C LEU A 90 -11.97 -4.54 -16.57
N ALA A 91 -11.14 -4.45 -17.62
CA ALA A 91 -9.83 -3.80 -17.56
C ALA A 91 -9.97 -2.29 -17.27
N ALA A 92 -10.91 -1.60 -17.92
CA ALA A 92 -11.19 -0.19 -17.68
C ALA A 92 -11.73 0.06 -16.27
N GLU A 93 -12.55 -0.84 -15.73
CA GLU A 93 -12.96 -0.79 -14.33
C GLU A 93 -11.77 -1.01 -13.38
N GLY A 94 -10.94 -2.00 -13.64
CA GLY A 94 -9.74 -2.27 -12.86
C GLY A 94 -8.81 -1.07 -12.78
N ARG A 95 -8.51 -0.43 -13.93
CA ARG A 95 -7.71 0.79 -14.00
C ARG A 95 -8.29 1.91 -13.15
N ARG A 96 -9.59 2.20 -13.30
CA ARG A 96 -10.29 3.23 -12.50
C ARG A 96 -10.21 2.99 -10.99
N ARG A 97 -10.38 1.73 -10.55
CA ARG A 97 -10.29 1.38 -9.12
C ARG A 97 -8.87 1.57 -8.59
N ILE A 98 -7.86 1.13 -9.33
CA ILE A 98 -6.44 1.30 -8.96
C ILE A 98 -6.09 2.79 -8.88
N ASP A 99 -6.45 3.57 -9.89
CA ASP A 99 -6.16 5.01 -9.94
C ASP A 99 -6.80 5.74 -8.76
N ALA A 100 -8.07 5.44 -8.45
CA ALA A 100 -8.77 6.01 -7.31
C ALA A 100 -8.10 5.67 -5.97
N GLU A 101 -7.57 4.45 -5.82
CA GLU A 101 -6.83 4.05 -4.61
C GLU A 101 -5.50 4.79 -4.47
N TYR A 102 -4.75 4.96 -5.57
CA TYR A 102 -3.53 5.77 -5.57
C TYR A 102 -3.79 7.24 -5.24
N GLU A 103 -4.85 7.81 -5.82
CA GLU A 103 -5.22 9.19 -5.58
C GLU A 103 -5.68 9.42 -4.14
N ALA A 104 -6.44 8.47 -3.56
CA ALA A 104 -6.81 8.48 -2.15
C ALA A 104 -5.59 8.37 -1.22
N ALA A 105 -4.62 7.49 -1.55
CA ALA A 105 -3.40 7.33 -0.77
C ALA A 105 -2.53 8.60 -0.81
N ARG A 106 -2.36 9.22 -1.99
CA ARG A 106 -1.66 10.52 -2.13
C ARG A 106 -2.36 11.62 -1.35
N SER A 107 -3.68 11.70 -1.44
CA SER A 107 -4.49 12.70 -0.71
C SER A 107 -4.36 12.54 0.81
N ALA A 108 -4.35 11.30 1.30
CA ALA A 108 -4.14 11.01 2.72
C ALA A 108 -2.73 11.38 3.19
N ALA A 109 -1.70 11.14 2.36
CA ALA A 109 -0.34 11.56 2.63
C ALA A 109 -0.21 13.10 2.66
N ALA A 110 -0.82 13.81 1.70
CA ALA A 110 -0.80 15.27 1.65
C ALA A 110 -1.46 15.92 2.88
N ARG A 111 -2.60 15.37 3.35
CA ARG A 111 -3.25 15.84 4.59
C ARG A 111 -2.40 15.60 5.85
N ARG A 112 -1.59 14.55 5.87
CA ARG A 112 -0.63 14.29 6.98
C ARG A 112 0.60 15.19 6.91
N ALA A 113 0.93 15.69 5.72
CA ALA A 113 2.08 16.56 5.49
C ALA A 113 1.77 18.06 5.64
N SER A 114 0.60 18.45 6.15
CA SER A 114 0.37 19.82 6.61
C SER A 114 0.75 19.96 8.08
N PRO A 115 1.96 20.41 8.42
CA PRO A 115 2.20 21.03 9.71
C PRO A 115 1.61 22.45 9.68
N ILE A 116 1.00 22.80 10.79
CA ILE A 116 0.72 24.17 11.20
C ILE A 116 1.99 25.02 10.97
N HIS A 117 1.92 26.01 10.09
CA HIS A 117 2.82 27.17 10.08
C HIS A 117 1.94 28.42 10.10
N GLY A 118 1.48 28.76 11.31
CA GLY A 118 1.33 30.15 11.69
C GLY A 118 2.67 30.60 12.28
N ASP A 119 3.11 31.80 11.90
CA ASP A 119 4.32 32.49 12.34
C ASP A 119 5.65 31.78 12.13
N ASP A 120 6.28 31.98 10.96
CA ASP A 120 7.74 31.94 10.82
C ASP A 120 8.25 32.99 9.79
N ASP A 121 7.50 34.08 9.61
CA ASP A 121 7.88 35.21 8.75
C ASP A 121 9.02 36.08 9.35
N GLU A 122 9.51 35.74 10.55
CA GLU A 122 10.55 36.52 11.25
C GLU A 122 11.98 36.03 10.97
N TYR A 123 12.19 34.81 10.45
CA TYR A 123 13.55 34.28 10.24
C TYR A 123 14.30 34.97 9.09
N PHE A 124 13.57 35.45 8.07
CA PHE A 124 14.16 36.20 6.94
C PHE A 124 14.33 37.70 7.20
N ARG A 125 13.74 38.24 8.28
CA ARG A 125 13.88 39.68 8.61
C ARG A 125 15.10 39.99 9.47
N ASN A 126 15.71 39.00 10.13
CA ASN A 126 16.78 39.24 11.11
C ASN A 126 18.15 38.63 10.76
N ARG A 127 18.38 38.17 9.53
CA ARG A 127 19.75 37.89 9.05
C ARG A 127 20.27 39.15 8.38
N GLY A 128 20.97 39.95 9.18
CA GLY A 128 21.65 41.17 8.76
C GLY A 128 22.40 41.02 7.44
N SER A 129 22.35 42.12 6.70
CA SER A 129 23.13 42.44 5.51
C SER A 129 24.55 41.85 5.57
N ILE A 130 24.82 40.81 4.77
CA ILE A 130 26.18 40.37 4.43
C ILE A 130 26.25 40.17 2.92
N LEU A 131 25.83 41.17 2.14
CA LEU A 131 26.18 41.32 0.73
C LEU A 131 25.97 42.79 0.34
N ASP A 132 26.90 43.66 0.74
CA ASP A 132 27.27 44.79 -0.12
C ASP A 132 28.78 45.01 -0.01
N SER A 133 29.45 44.78 -1.12
CA SER A 133 30.87 44.98 -1.31
C SER A 133 31.02 45.91 -2.51
N GLY A 134 31.42 47.14 -2.23
CA GLY A 134 31.77 48.14 -3.23
C GLY A 134 32.46 49.34 -2.57
N TRP A 135 33.71 49.58 -3.00
CA TRP A 135 34.63 50.69 -2.70
C TRP A 135 35.50 50.57 -1.44
#